data_AF-A0A401MK26-F1
#
_entry.id   AF-A0A401MK26-F1
#
_cell.length_a   1.000
_cell.length_b   1.000
_cell.length_c   1.000
_cell.angle_alpha   90.00
_cell.angle_beta   90.00
_cell.angle_gamma   90.00
#
_symmetry.space_group_name_H-M   'P 1'
#
loop_
_entity.id
_entity.type
_entity.pdbx_description
1 polymer ?
#
loop_
_entity_poly.entity_id
_entity_poly.type
_entity_poly.pdbx_seq_one_letter_code
_entity_poly.pdbx_strand_id
1 'polypeptide(L)'
;MLAIWALGAALAVAPASARPDTAAQRPTARVASATAEKAVYIPTNWDGIGELPWARDRTKESANFVLLWGEKSGTDPKNAPEDYRFDPDDILSQLEKLYSFYMDTMKFTPEAGQLAKYKIDVVITRTWNVPGLDDWAAGGYEELEEKVGAIKIAPAAAAPGSWGLAHELGHVFQFLTYLGKDGDGGLTDKSAQTFYETSAEYMAMQVYPDGGAGDLSRFLRTENLAYSSGRHQYGNWMLVQYLVDKYGGMKAFTDIWNQAKNTEHPLETYRRINDLTQDQLNTRIAEYAQHQVTFDYSNRGHFMPFINNMHGAGFINAYNGVPVKAVNRRTGHYAIPDALAPSDYGYNKIKLVPARDGARIKLHFKGHASEAAGSGWSYGFVAVKDGTPRYGAVSSSPDGQISFQTRPGEKEVYLVVTGTPKTVHHYGSLDGYTKNHRYPYEFRISGATPSGHEPGYKKPAAKGGGHWHPNGGGWVDDRAKVASTVYVGPRAAVNGESTVTGNVRIEGLAWVNGDAKVSGDVVVKDNAIVQGGADLSGDLVLGGDAEMWIPCSAGTYLMFDPDRGCDGKGGETDINLPHGTFTDKELAITR
;
A
#
# COMPACT_ATOMS: atom_id res chain seq x y z
N MET A 1 -19.40 3.93 -10.84
CA MET A 1 -18.29 3.54 -11.75
C MET A 1 -17.15 2.98 -10.90
N LEU A 2 -17.38 1.85 -10.23
CA LEU A 2 -16.31 1.04 -9.64
C LEU A 2 -16.03 -0.10 -10.64
N ALA A 3 -15.20 0.19 -11.65
CA ALA A 3 -14.57 -0.87 -12.40
C ALA A 3 -13.37 -1.35 -11.57
N ILE A 4 -13.60 -2.44 -10.84
CA ILE A 4 -12.56 -3.20 -10.14
C ILE A 4 -11.62 -3.74 -11.22
N TRP A 5 -10.55 -3.02 -11.50
CA TRP A 5 -9.46 -3.53 -12.33
C TRP A 5 -8.39 -4.07 -11.40
N ALA A 6 -8.60 -5.29 -10.93
CA ALA A 6 -7.53 -6.13 -10.41
C ALA A 6 -6.63 -6.57 -11.58
N LEU A 7 -5.83 -5.65 -12.12
CA LEU A 7 -4.68 -6.02 -12.93
C LEU A 7 -3.57 -6.46 -11.98
N GLY A 8 -3.71 -7.71 -11.55
CA GLY A 8 -2.68 -8.46 -10.86
C GLY A 8 -1.44 -8.56 -11.73
N ALA A 9 -0.50 -7.64 -11.57
CA ALA A 9 0.92 -7.96 -11.69
C ALA A 9 1.36 -8.69 -10.40
N ALA A 10 0.67 -9.78 -10.06
CA ALA A 10 1.20 -10.75 -9.12
C ALA A 10 2.35 -11.45 -9.85
N LEU A 11 3.58 -11.04 -9.57
CA LEU A 11 4.74 -11.89 -9.81
C LEU A 11 4.42 -13.25 -9.21
N ALA A 12 4.29 -14.26 -10.09
CA ALA A 12 4.08 -15.64 -9.70
C ALA A 12 5.22 -16.08 -8.77
N VAL A 13 4.99 -15.99 -7.47
CA VAL A 13 5.77 -16.74 -6.49
C VAL A 13 5.01 -18.06 -6.32
N ALA A 14 5.50 -19.10 -6.98
CA ALA A 14 5.03 -20.45 -6.71
C ALA A 14 5.14 -20.74 -5.21
N PRO A 15 4.09 -21.23 -4.53
CA PRO A 15 4.20 -21.61 -3.14
C PRO A 15 5.16 -22.80 -3.03
N ALA A 16 6.24 -22.60 -2.27
CA ALA A 16 7.05 -23.71 -1.79
C ALA A 16 6.14 -24.59 -0.91
N SER A 17 6.06 -25.88 -1.23
CA SER A 17 5.28 -26.87 -0.50
C SER A 17 5.70 -26.93 0.98
N ALA A 18 4.93 -26.30 1.86
CA ALA A 18 5.08 -26.48 3.30
C ALA A 18 4.19 -27.64 3.76
N ARG A 19 4.81 -28.67 4.35
CA ARG A 19 4.11 -29.77 5.01
C ARG A 19 3.41 -29.24 6.27
N PRO A 20 2.16 -29.63 6.55
CA PRO A 20 1.51 -29.28 7.80
C PRO A 20 1.90 -30.28 8.90
N ASP A 21 2.68 -29.83 9.88
CA ASP A 21 2.67 -30.43 11.22
C ASP A 21 1.96 -29.44 12.15
N THR A 22 0.67 -29.67 12.41
CA THR A 22 -0.10 -28.93 13.42
C THR A 22 -0.65 -29.87 14.48
N ALA A 23 -0.20 -29.66 15.72
CA ALA A 23 -0.94 -30.10 16.89
C ALA A 23 -2.19 -29.21 17.03
N ALA A 24 -3.35 -29.75 16.66
CA ALA A 24 -4.64 -29.06 16.74
C ALA A 24 -5.09 -28.86 18.19
N GLN A 25 -5.27 -27.60 18.62
CA GLN A 25 -6.12 -27.27 19.75
C GLN A 25 -7.59 -27.33 19.30
N ARG A 26 -8.40 -28.11 20.03
CA ARG A 26 -9.83 -28.32 19.74
C ARG A 26 -10.65 -27.05 20.00
N PRO A 27 -11.56 -26.64 19.11
CA PRO A 27 -12.53 -25.59 19.40
C PRO A 27 -13.58 -26.10 20.39
N THR A 28 -13.91 -25.27 21.39
CA THR A 28 -15.05 -25.46 22.29
C THR A 28 -16.36 -25.22 21.53
N ALA A 29 -17.25 -26.22 21.53
CA ALA A 29 -18.54 -26.18 20.87
C ALA A 29 -19.46 -25.09 21.44
N ARG A 30 -20.09 -24.33 20.54
CA ARG A 30 -21.12 -23.33 20.85
C ARG A 30 -22.40 -24.03 21.30
N VAL A 31 -23.01 -23.56 22.39
CA VAL A 31 -24.41 -23.88 22.70
C VAL A 31 -25.26 -23.12 21.70
N ALA A 32 -25.93 -23.84 20.80
CA ALA A 32 -26.77 -23.27 19.75
C ALA A 32 -28.01 -22.60 20.38
N SER A 33 -28.07 -21.26 20.34
CA SER A 33 -29.36 -20.56 20.34
C SER A 33 -29.95 -20.69 18.95
N ALA A 34 -31.21 -21.13 18.84
CA ALA A 34 -31.92 -21.30 17.57
C ALA A 34 -32.07 -19.97 16.83
N THR A 35 -31.09 -19.65 15.98
CA THR A 35 -31.23 -18.66 14.91
C THR A 35 -31.94 -19.32 13.74
N ALA A 36 -32.90 -18.63 13.12
CA ALA A 36 -33.56 -19.10 11.91
C ALA A 36 -32.52 -19.38 10.81
N GLU A 37 -32.75 -20.41 10.00
CA GLU A 37 -31.89 -20.75 8.86
C GLU A 37 -31.88 -19.59 7.84
N LYS A 38 -30.69 -19.20 7.36
CA LYS A 38 -30.54 -18.13 6.37
C LYS A 38 -31.14 -18.56 5.03
N ALA A 39 -31.84 -17.65 4.38
CA ALA A 39 -32.43 -17.88 3.06
C ALA A 39 -31.42 -17.61 1.93
N VAL A 40 -31.55 -18.33 0.82
CA VAL A 40 -30.87 -17.98 -0.43
C VAL A 40 -31.64 -16.85 -1.11
N TYR A 41 -30.93 -15.80 -1.54
CA TYR A 41 -31.48 -14.72 -2.34
C TYR A 41 -30.56 -14.46 -3.52
N ILE A 42 -31.00 -14.83 -4.72
CA ILE A 42 -30.26 -14.55 -5.95
C ILE A 42 -30.78 -13.21 -6.52
N PRO A 43 -29.92 -12.19 -6.69
CA PRO A 43 -30.33 -10.88 -7.21
C PRO A 43 -30.99 -10.96 -8.58
N THR A 44 -32.06 -10.19 -8.77
CA THR A 44 -32.84 -10.18 -10.02
C THR A 44 -32.15 -9.38 -11.12
N ASN A 45 -31.26 -8.46 -10.76
CA ASN A 45 -30.55 -7.53 -11.65
C ASN A 45 -29.17 -8.02 -12.10
N TRP A 46 -28.85 -9.31 -11.94
CA TRP A 46 -27.73 -9.95 -12.65
C TRP A 46 -27.90 -9.96 -14.19
N ASP A 47 -28.91 -9.26 -14.70
CA ASP A 47 -29.18 -8.88 -16.09
C ASP A 47 -28.11 -8.01 -16.76
N GLY A 48 -27.21 -7.34 -16.02
CA GLY A 48 -26.12 -6.55 -16.62
C GLY A 48 -25.07 -7.37 -17.40
N ILE A 49 -25.10 -8.69 -17.22
CA ILE A 49 -24.18 -9.68 -17.80
C ILE A 49 -24.90 -10.70 -18.71
N GLY A 50 -26.22 -10.50 -18.92
CA GLY A 50 -27.15 -11.55 -19.31
C GLY A 50 -27.40 -12.48 -18.11
N GLU A 51 -28.66 -12.63 -17.68
CA GLU A 51 -29.10 -13.48 -16.55
C GLU A 51 -28.07 -14.54 -16.18
N LEU A 52 -27.49 -14.51 -14.96
CA LEU A 52 -26.64 -15.62 -14.51
C LEU A 52 -27.48 -16.90 -14.66
N PRO A 53 -27.16 -17.81 -15.62
CA PRO A 53 -28.08 -18.86 -16.02
C PRO A 53 -27.97 -20.04 -15.04
N TRP A 54 -28.23 -19.73 -13.79
CA TRP A 54 -28.06 -20.63 -12.66
C TRP A 54 -29.12 -21.71 -12.73
N ALA A 55 -28.74 -22.92 -12.33
CA ALA A 55 -29.65 -24.04 -12.22
C ALA A 55 -29.35 -24.77 -10.92
N ARG A 56 -30.39 -25.33 -10.30
CA ARG A 56 -30.29 -26.00 -9.00
C ARG A 56 -29.36 -27.21 -8.99
N ASP A 57 -29.11 -27.82 -10.14
CA ASP A 57 -28.16 -28.93 -10.29
C ASP A 57 -26.69 -28.47 -10.42
N ARG A 58 -26.46 -27.16 -10.41
CA ARG A 58 -25.15 -26.49 -10.39
C ARG A 58 -25.03 -25.53 -9.21
N THR A 59 -25.62 -25.91 -8.08
CA THR A 59 -25.48 -25.19 -6.82
C THR A 59 -25.12 -26.10 -5.66
N LYS A 60 -24.52 -25.52 -4.62
CA LYS A 60 -24.29 -26.19 -3.35
C LYS A 60 -24.33 -25.18 -2.21
N GLU A 61 -24.90 -25.56 -1.08
CA GLU A 61 -25.10 -24.66 0.05
C GLU A 61 -24.38 -25.13 1.30
N SER A 62 -24.00 -24.17 2.13
CA SER A 62 -23.62 -24.35 3.53
C SER A 62 -24.54 -23.51 4.42
N ALA A 63 -24.18 -23.29 5.69
CA ALA A 63 -24.99 -22.49 6.61
C ALA A 63 -25.06 -21.02 6.18
N ASN A 64 -23.94 -20.46 5.73
CA ASN A 64 -23.78 -19.04 5.43
C ASN A 64 -23.63 -18.73 3.94
N PHE A 65 -23.44 -19.74 3.07
CA PHE A 65 -23.10 -19.52 1.67
C PHE A 65 -23.94 -20.36 0.71
N VAL A 66 -24.12 -19.83 -0.50
CA VAL A 66 -24.58 -20.59 -1.67
C VAL A 66 -23.55 -20.44 -2.79
N LEU A 67 -23.05 -21.59 -3.26
CA LEU A 67 -22.12 -21.70 -4.36
C LEU A 67 -22.88 -21.92 -5.66
N LEU A 68 -22.52 -21.17 -6.70
CA LEU A 68 -23.13 -21.18 -8.03
C LEU A 68 -22.02 -21.38 -9.08
N TRP A 69 -22.19 -22.32 -10.01
CA TRP A 69 -21.21 -22.53 -11.08
C TRP A 69 -21.86 -22.80 -12.44
N GLY A 70 -21.07 -22.57 -13.49
CA GLY A 70 -21.50 -22.66 -14.87
C GLY A 70 -21.37 -24.05 -15.48
N GLU A 71 -21.97 -24.19 -16.65
CA GLU A 71 -22.09 -25.42 -17.41
C GLU A 71 -20.76 -26.04 -17.86
N LYS A 72 -19.65 -25.27 -17.92
CA LYS A 72 -18.33 -25.82 -18.29
C LYS A 72 -17.78 -26.78 -17.22
N SER A 73 -18.26 -26.68 -15.98
CA SER A 73 -17.92 -27.61 -14.90
C SER A 73 -18.87 -28.81 -14.78
N GLY A 74 -19.95 -28.85 -15.59
CA GLY A 74 -20.99 -29.88 -15.47
C GLY A 74 -21.73 -29.83 -14.12
N THR A 75 -22.44 -30.91 -13.78
CA THR A 75 -23.13 -31.06 -12.48
C THR A 75 -22.22 -31.62 -11.38
N ASP A 76 -21.05 -32.15 -11.76
CA ASP A 76 -20.00 -32.62 -10.84
C ASP A 76 -18.67 -31.93 -11.16
N PRO A 77 -18.40 -30.75 -10.57
CA PRO A 77 -17.20 -29.97 -10.84
C PRO A 77 -15.89 -30.68 -10.44
N LYS A 78 -15.94 -31.75 -9.63
CA LYS A 78 -14.73 -32.54 -9.28
C LYS A 78 -14.18 -33.30 -10.48
N ASN A 79 -15.03 -33.57 -11.46
CA ASN A 79 -14.72 -34.34 -12.68
C ASN A 79 -14.65 -33.47 -13.95
N ALA A 80 -14.74 -32.14 -13.82
CA ALA A 80 -14.65 -31.21 -14.93
C ALA A 80 -13.25 -31.17 -15.60
N PRO A 81 -13.10 -30.61 -16.80
CA PRO A 81 -11.79 -30.27 -17.37
C PRO A 81 -10.95 -29.41 -16.40
N GLU A 82 -9.62 -29.51 -16.48
CA GLU A 82 -8.69 -28.91 -15.50
C GLU A 82 -8.97 -27.43 -15.21
N ASP A 83 -9.17 -26.61 -16.25
CA ASP A 83 -9.44 -25.18 -16.14
C ASP A 83 -10.74 -24.82 -15.39
N TYR A 84 -11.66 -25.77 -15.25
CA TYR A 84 -12.99 -25.59 -14.66
C TYR A 84 -13.24 -26.49 -13.45
N ARG A 85 -12.21 -27.23 -13.02
CA ARG A 85 -12.30 -28.24 -11.96
C ARG A 85 -12.11 -27.62 -10.59
N PHE A 86 -13.00 -27.96 -9.67
CA PHE A 86 -12.89 -27.58 -8.26
C PHE A 86 -13.70 -28.54 -7.37
N ASP A 87 -13.46 -28.47 -6.05
CA ASP A 87 -14.27 -29.17 -5.06
C ASP A 87 -15.20 -28.19 -4.31
N PRO A 88 -16.52 -28.25 -4.54
CA PRO A 88 -17.50 -27.43 -3.83
C PRO A 88 -17.46 -27.57 -2.31
N ASP A 89 -17.18 -28.78 -1.79
CA ASP A 89 -17.10 -29.02 -0.35
C ASP A 89 -15.91 -28.31 0.27
N ASP A 90 -14.79 -28.29 -0.44
CA ASP A 90 -13.58 -27.62 0.01
C ASP A 90 -13.79 -26.11 0.09
N ILE A 91 -14.32 -25.49 -0.98
CA ILE A 91 -14.59 -24.05 -1.01
C ILE A 91 -15.58 -23.65 0.10
N LEU A 92 -16.70 -24.37 0.24
CA LEU A 92 -17.67 -24.08 1.29
C LEU A 92 -17.07 -24.27 2.69
N SER A 93 -16.26 -25.31 2.91
CA SER A 93 -15.61 -25.52 4.21
C SER A 93 -14.60 -24.41 4.54
N GLN A 94 -13.86 -23.92 3.55
CA GLN A 94 -12.95 -22.79 3.71
C GLN A 94 -13.72 -21.53 4.06
N LEU A 95 -14.78 -21.22 3.31
CA LEU A 95 -15.63 -20.05 3.54
C LEU A 95 -16.28 -20.04 4.92
N GLU A 96 -16.77 -21.18 5.42
CA GLU A 96 -17.35 -21.27 6.77
C GLU A 96 -16.29 -21.02 7.87
N LYS A 97 -15.04 -21.45 7.65
CA LYS A 97 -13.93 -21.15 8.58
C LYS A 97 -13.59 -19.67 8.55
N LEU A 98 -13.50 -19.08 7.36
CA LEU A 98 -13.24 -17.64 7.18
C LEU A 98 -14.35 -16.78 7.79
N TYR A 99 -15.61 -17.15 7.54
CA TYR A 99 -16.78 -16.51 8.13
C TYR A 99 -16.72 -16.54 9.65
N SER A 100 -16.47 -17.72 10.23
CA SER A 100 -16.32 -17.88 11.69
C SER A 100 -15.16 -17.03 12.23
N PHE A 101 -14.04 -16.94 11.49
CA PHE A 101 -12.93 -16.08 11.89
C PHE A 101 -13.32 -14.60 11.90
N TYR A 102 -13.92 -14.08 10.82
CA TYR A 102 -14.33 -12.67 10.75
C TYR A 102 -15.46 -12.32 11.73
N MET A 103 -16.43 -13.21 11.94
CA MET A 103 -17.52 -13.01 12.88
C MET A 103 -17.13 -13.18 14.34
N ASP A 104 -16.47 -14.29 14.69
CA ASP A 104 -16.28 -14.68 16.09
C ASP A 104 -14.93 -14.25 16.65
N THR A 105 -13.86 -14.35 15.83
CA THR A 105 -12.49 -14.03 16.27
C THR A 105 -12.20 -12.54 16.11
N MET A 106 -12.36 -12.02 14.89
CA MET A 106 -12.14 -10.60 14.59
C MET A 106 -13.28 -9.73 15.11
N LYS A 107 -14.50 -10.28 15.19
CA LYS A 107 -15.73 -9.54 15.54
C LYS A 107 -15.91 -8.33 14.63
N PHE A 108 -15.69 -8.55 13.33
CA PHE A 108 -15.60 -7.48 12.36
C PHE A 108 -16.89 -6.67 12.27
N THR A 109 -18.05 -7.31 12.26
CA THR A 109 -19.36 -6.66 12.30
C THR A 109 -20.36 -7.58 13.00
N PRO A 110 -21.41 -7.08 13.67
CA PRO A 110 -22.44 -7.95 14.25
C PRO A 110 -23.24 -8.68 13.17
N GLU A 111 -23.68 -9.90 13.49
CA GLU A 111 -24.57 -10.68 12.62
C GLU A 111 -26.00 -10.16 12.74
N ALA A 112 -26.29 -9.10 12.00
CA ALA A 112 -27.57 -8.41 12.03
C ALA A 112 -28.01 -8.01 10.60
N GLY A 113 -29.21 -7.44 10.48
CA GLY A 113 -29.70 -6.93 9.20
C GLY A 113 -29.78 -8.01 8.13
N GLN A 114 -29.23 -7.71 6.95
CA GLN A 114 -29.21 -8.66 5.82
C GLN A 114 -28.31 -9.87 6.06
N LEU A 115 -27.18 -9.69 6.76
CA LEU A 115 -26.23 -10.78 7.06
C LEU A 115 -26.87 -11.91 7.87
N ALA A 116 -27.79 -11.57 8.77
CA ALA A 116 -28.52 -12.55 9.58
C ALA A 116 -29.67 -13.23 8.82
N LYS A 117 -30.10 -12.68 7.68
CA LYS A 117 -31.26 -13.16 6.91
C LYS A 117 -30.87 -14.01 5.72
N TYR A 118 -29.81 -13.63 5.00
CA TYR A 118 -29.47 -14.21 3.71
C TYR A 118 -28.09 -14.84 3.70
N LYS A 119 -27.93 -15.89 2.89
CA LYS A 119 -26.64 -16.48 2.56
C LYS A 119 -25.86 -15.54 1.63
N ILE A 120 -24.54 -15.61 1.70
CA ILE A 120 -23.61 -14.91 0.79
C ILE A 120 -23.51 -15.74 -0.49
N ASP A 121 -23.66 -15.07 -1.64
CA ASP A 121 -23.56 -15.71 -2.94
C ASP A 121 -22.10 -15.89 -3.35
N VAL A 122 -21.76 -17.05 -3.91
CA VAL A 122 -20.41 -17.33 -4.39
C VAL A 122 -20.49 -17.85 -5.82
N VAL A 123 -20.12 -17.01 -6.77
CA VAL A 123 -20.10 -17.30 -8.20
C VAL A 123 -18.71 -17.81 -8.58
N ILE A 124 -18.63 -19.08 -8.99
CA ILE A 124 -17.39 -19.62 -9.54
C ILE A 124 -17.23 -19.12 -10.97
N THR A 125 -16.36 -18.14 -11.18
CA THR A 125 -16.11 -17.51 -12.47
C THR A 125 -15.40 -18.47 -13.42
N ARG A 126 -15.31 -18.13 -14.70
CA ARG A 126 -14.69 -18.93 -15.79
C ARG A 126 -15.38 -20.25 -16.13
N THR A 127 -16.30 -20.71 -15.29
CA THR A 127 -17.08 -21.94 -15.50
C THR A 127 -18.31 -21.75 -16.39
N TRP A 128 -18.59 -20.52 -16.80
CA TRP A 128 -19.75 -20.14 -17.61
C TRP A 128 -19.35 -19.91 -19.08
N ASN A 129 -20.27 -20.09 -20.02
CA ASN A 129 -20.11 -19.62 -21.41
C ASN A 129 -20.48 -18.14 -21.60
N VAL A 130 -20.61 -17.37 -20.52
CA VAL A 130 -20.89 -15.93 -20.52
C VAL A 130 -19.57 -15.17 -20.44
N PRO A 131 -19.19 -14.34 -21.45
CA PRO A 131 -17.92 -13.63 -21.45
C PRO A 131 -17.72 -12.68 -20.27
N GLY A 132 -18.80 -12.06 -19.76
CA GLY A 132 -18.73 -11.16 -18.60
C GLY A 132 -18.56 -11.85 -17.24
N LEU A 133 -18.45 -13.17 -17.20
CA LEU A 133 -18.16 -13.97 -16.00
C LEU A 133 -16.77 -14.62 -16.04
N ASP A 134 -15.88 -14.11 -16.88
CA ASP A 134 -14.46 -14.46 -16.89
C ASP A 134 -13.65 -13.45 -16.07
N ASP A 135 -13.50 -13.74 -14.78
CA ASP A 135 -12.75 -12.92 -13.83
C ASP A 135 -11.93 -13.82 -12.90
N TRP A 136 -10.83 -13.30 -12.34
CA TRP A 136 -9.97 -14.04 -11.42
C TRP A 136 -10.55 -14.10 -10.01
N ALA A 137 -10.86 -12.94 -9.41
CA ALA A 137 -11.49 -12.81 -8.10
C ALA A 137 -12.01 -11.38 -7.89
N ALA A 138 -13.20 -11.24 -7.31
CA ALA A 138 -13.79 -9.97 -6.88
C ALA A 138 -14.90 -10.19 -5.83
N GLY A 139 -14.92 -9.41 -4.74
CA GLY A 139 -15.95 -9.42 -3.71
C GLY A 139 -16.72 -8.09 -3.66
N GLY A 140 -18.03 -8.12 -3.46
CA GLY A 140 -18.82 -6.89 -3.45
C GLY A 140 -20.34 -7.02 -3.26
N TYR A 141 -21.06 -5.90 -3.45
CA TYR A 141 -22.52 -5.83 -3.28
C TYR A 141 -23.26 -4.86 -4.23
N GLU A 142 -22.60 -3.90 -4.88
CA GLU A 142 -23.25 -2.78 -5.59
C GLU A 142 -24.13 -3.22 -6.79
N GLU A 143 -24.00 -4.47 -7.22
CA GLU A 143 -24.80 -5.09 -8.28
C GLU A 143 -25.95 -5.97 -7.74
N LEU A 144 -26.22 -6.01 -6.43
CA LEU A 144 -27.03 -7.06 -5.77
C LEU A 144 -28.28 -6.54 -5.03
N GLU A 145 -28.88 -5.46 -5.51
CA GLU A 145 -30.08 -4.82 -4.92
C GLU A 145 -29.96 -4.49 -3.43
N GLU A 146 -28.74 -4.33 -2.91
CA GLU A 146 -28.45 -4.05 -1.50
C GLU A 146 -28.99 -5.11 -0.50
N LYS A 147 -29.14 -6.37 -0.95
CA LYS A 147 -29.72 -7.45 -0.13
C LYS A 147 -28.75 -8.53 0.30
N VAL A 148 -27.79 -8.88 -0.54
CA VAL A 148 -26.79 -9.94 -0.27
C VAL A 148 -25.40 -9.41 -0.60
N GLY A 149 -24.38 -10.02 0.00
CA GLY A 149 -23.01 -9.90 -0.48
C GLY A 149 -22.70 -11.03 -1.47
N ALA A 150 -21.78 -10.79 -2.39
CA ALA A 150 -21.29 -11.84 -3.29
C ALA A 150 -19.77 -11.87 -3.41
N ILE A 151 -19.27 -13.06 -3.71
CA ILE A 151 -17.89 -13.33 -4.12
C ILE A 151 -17.94 -13.90 -5.53
N LYS A 152 -17.18 -13.34 -6.46
CA LYS A 152 -16.88 -13.88 -7.78
C LYS A 152 -15.45 -14.42 -7.71
N ILE A 153 -15.21 -15.70 -7.99
CA ILE A 153 -13.86 -16.28 -7.84
C ILE A 153 -13.61 -17.43 -8.80
N ALA A 154 -12.42 -17.45 -9.42
CA ALA A 154 -12.03 -18.52 -10.33
C ALA A 154 -11.66 -19.80 -9.55
N PRO A 155 -11.83 -21.00 -10.14
CA PRO A 155 -11.47 -22.28 -9.49
C PRO A 155 -10.08 -22.29 -8.85
N ALA A 156 -9.06 -21.84 -9.58
CA ALA A 156 -7.68 -21.81 -9.09
C ALA A 156 -7.47 -20.75 -7.97
N ALA A 157 -8.22 -19.65 -8.01
CA ALA A 157 -8.19 -18.64 -6.96
C ALA A 157 -8.89 -19.12 -5.68
N ALA A 158 -9.77 -20.11 -5.73
CA ALA A 158 -10.46 -20.70 -4.58
C ALA A 158 -9.76 -21.94 -3.98
N ALA A 159 -8.54 -22.25 -4.42
CA ALA A 159 -7.77 -23.40 -3.94
C ALA A 159 -7.58 -23.41 -2.40
N PRO A 160 -7.35 -24.58 -1.79
CA PRO A 160 -7.14 -24.71 -0.34
C PRO A 160 -6.11 -23.72 0.22
N GLY A 161 -6.51 -22.93 1.22
CA GLY A 161 -5.64 -21.93 1.85
C GLY A 161 -5.54 -20.62 1.05
N SER A 162 -6.53 -20.34 0.20
CA SER A 162 -6.51 -19.17 -0.67
C SER A 162 -6.54 -17.84 0.12
N TRP A 163 -5.48 -17.04 -0.06
CA TRP A 163 -5.43 -15.64 0.35
C TRP A 163 -6.52 -14.81 -0.33
N GLY A 164 -6.72 -15.02 -1.64
CA GLY A 164 -7.73 -14.31 -2.42
C GLY A 164 -9.13 -14.53 -1.87
N LEU A 165 -9.48 -15.76 -1.49
CA LEU A 165 -10.79 -16.06 -0.90
C LEU A 165 -11.02 -15.35 0.45
N ALA A 166 -9.97 -15.23 1.26
CA ALA A 166 -10.04 -14.44 2.50
C ALA A 166 -10.18 -12.94 2.21
N HIS A 167 -9.43 -12.42 1.24
CA HIS A 167 -9.47 -11.03 0.80
C HIS A 167 -10.87 -10.65 0.27
N GLU A 168 -11.43 -11.43 -0.67
CA GLU A 168 -12.75 -11.14 -1.25
C GLU A 168 -13.89 -11.26 -0.22
N LEU A 169 -13.82 -12.22 0.71
CA LEU A 169 -14.78 -12.27 1.82
C LEU A 169 -14.63 -11.06 2.73
N GLY A 170 -13.41 -10.50 2.86
CA GLY A 170 -13.16 -9.25 3.56
C GLY A 170 -13.98 -8.10 2.98
N HIS A 171 -14.00 -7.94 1.66
CA HIS A 171 -14.86 -6.95 0.99
C HIS A 171 -16.34 -7.15 1.28
N VAL A 172 -16.83 -8.40 1.24
CA VAL A 172 -18.23 -8.69 1.61
C VAL A 172 -18.54 -8.19 3.02
N PHE A 173 -17.66 -8.46 3.99
CA PHE A 173 -17.84 -8.01 5.38
C PHE A 173 -17.77 -6.50 5.54
N GLN A 174 -16.89 -5.82 4.79
CA GLN A 174 -16.81 -4.35 4.75
C GLN A 174 -18.14 -3.73 4.30
N PHE A 175 -18.73 -4.26 3.24
CA PHE A 175 -20.01 -3.79 2.73
C PHE A 175 -21.17 -4.07 3.69
N LEU A 176 -21.15 -5.22 4.35
CA LEU A 176 -22.16 -5.59 5.34
C LEU A 176 -22.18 -4.65 6.56
N THR A 177 -21.14 -3.84 6.80
CA THR A 177 -21.18 -2.88 7.91
C THR A 177 -22.17 -1.75 7.68
N TYR A 178 -22.62 -1.53 6.44
CA TYR A 178 -23.60 -0.49 6.11
C TYR A 178 -24.70 -0.94 5.14
N LEU A 179 -24.65 -2.18 4.64
CA LEU A 179 -25.71 -2.78 3.83
C LEU A 179 -27.07 -2.77 4.55
N GLY A 180 -28.08 -2.19 3.89
CA GLY A 180 -29.45 -2.12 4.42
C GLY A 180 -29.62 -1.22 5.65
N LYS A 181 -28.62 -0.37 5.97
CA LYS A 181 -28.75 0.72 6.93
C LYS A 181 -29.16 2.01 6.19
N ASP A 182 -29.75 2.97 6.90
CA ASP A 182 -30.08 4.28 6.34
C ASP A 182 -28.82 4.94 5.75
N GLY A 183 -28.97 5.63 4.62
CA GLY A 183 -27.89 6.02 3.69
C GLY A 183 -26.82 7.00 4.19
N ASP A 184 -26.71 7.23 5.49
CA ASP A 184 -25.73 8.11 6.14
C ASP A 184 -24.50 7.34 6.71
N GLY A 185 -24.51 6.01 6.68
CA GLY A 185 -23.45 5.15 7.22
C GLY A 185 -22.55 4.51 6.14
N GLY A 186 -21.32 4.17 6.54
CA GLY A 186 -20.36 3.45 5.68
C GLY A 186 -19.25 4.33 5.12
N LEU A 187 -18.18 3.71 4.62
CA LEU A 187 -17.05 4.40 3.99
C LEU A 187 -17.30 4.58 2.49
N THR A 188 -18.27 5.41 2.10
CA THR A 188 -18.65 5.59 0.69
C THR A 188 -18.11 6.88 0.06
N ASP A 189 -17.46 7.74 0.84
CA ASP A 189 -16.76 8.90 0.29
C ASP A 189 -15.65 8.43 -0.66
N LYS A 190 -15.46 9.15 -1.77
CA LYS A 190 -14.46 8.80 -2.79
C LYS A 190 -13.04 8.64 -2.23
N SER A 191 -12.73 9.31 -1.12
CA SER A 191 -11.42 9.28 -0.47
C SER A 191 -11.19 8.07 0.43
N ALA A 192 -12.25 7.30 0.70
CA ALA A 192 -12.14 6.05 1.45
C ALA A 192 -11.84 4.84 0.54
N GLN A 193 -11.88 4.99 -0.79
CA GLN A 193 -11.83 3.86 -1.73
C GLN A 193 -10.57 3.00 -1.55
N THR A 194 -9.39 3.59 -1.38
CA THR A 194 -8.15 2.83 -1.20
C THR A 194 -8.13 2.03 0.10
N PHE A 195 -8.93 2.43 1.10
CA PHE A 195 -9.00 1.73 2.39
C PHE A 195 -9.78 0.42 2.33
N TYR A 196 -10.61 0.17 1.30
CA TYR A 196 -11.25 -1.13 1.08
C TYR A 196 -10.21 -2.22 0.86
N GLU A 197 -9.31 -1.98 -0.10
CA GLU A 197 -8.18 -2.86 -0.41
C GLU A 197 -7.25 -3.00 0.79
N THR A 198 -6.92 -1.87 1.44
CA THR A 198 -6.05 -1.86 2.63
C THR A 198 -6.61 -2.78 3.71
N SER A 199 -7.92 -2.67 3.94
CA SER A 199 -8.62 -3.41 4.97
C SER A 199 -8.76 -4.88 4.61
N ALA A 200 -9.01 -5.21 3.34
CA ALA A 200 -9.13 -6.59 2.88
C ALA A 200 -7.79 -7.33 2.99
N GLU A 201 -6.68 -6.67 2.60
CA GLU A 201 -5.33 -7.20 2.81
C GLU A 201 -5.01 -7.38 4.30
N TYR A 202 -5.36 -6.40 5.14
CA TYR A 202 -5.18 -6.50 6.58
C TYR A 202 -5.95 -7.70 7.16
N MET A 203 -7.21 -7.90 6.73
CA MET A 203 -8.07 -8.99 7.17
C MET A 203 -7.52 -10.36 6.74
N ALA A 204 -7.13 -10.51 5.47
CA ALA A 204 -6.52 -11.73 4.95
C ALA A 204 -5.23 -12.08 5.69
N MET A 205 -4.41 -11.07 6.03
CA MET A 205 -3.19 -11.26 6.83
C MET A 205 -3.49 -11.75 8.25
N GLN A 206 -4.63 -11.40 8.85
CA GLN A 206 -4.99 -11.94 10.16
C GLN A 206 -5.36 -13.43 10.10
N VAL A 207 -5.90 -13.88 8.96
CA VAL A 207 -6.24 -15.30 8.74
C VAL A 207 -4.99 -16.11 8.41
N TYR A 208 -4.19 -15.61 7.46
CA TYR A 208 -3.04 -16.32 6.89
C TYR A 208 -1.75 -15.51 7.05
N PRO A 209 -1.27 -15.27 8.28
CA PRO A 209 -0.18 -14.32 8.52
C PRO A 209 1.12 -14.66 7.78
N ASP A 210 1.35 -15.93 7.46
CA ASP A 210 2.53 -16.40 6.70
C ASP A 210 2.24 -16.66 5.21
N GLY A 211 1.00 -16.45 4.75
CA GLY A 211 0.57 -16.69 3.37
C GLY A 211 0.80 -15.51 2.41
N GLY A 212 0.90 -14.29 2.95
CA GLY A 212 1.04 -13.05 2.18
C GLY A 212 1.14 -11.82 3.08
N ALA A 213 1.43 -10.67 2.48
CA ALA A 213 1.47 -9.38 3.19
C ALA A 213 0.97 -8.20 2.32
N GLY A 214 0.16 -8.50 1.30
CA GLY A 214 -0.23 -7.56 0.24
C GLY A 214 0.94 -7.10 -0.65
N ASP A 215 0.69 -6.16 -1.56
CA ASP A 215 1.73 -5.53 -2.40
C ASP A 215 2.49 -4.44 -1.63
N LEU A 216 3.46 -4.88 -0.83
CA LEU A 216 4.37 -4.00 -0.10
C LEU A 216 5.37 -3.27 -1.02
N SER A 217 5.51 -3.69 -2.28
CA SER A 217 6.52 -3.12 -3.19
C SER A 217 6.18 -1.72 -3.60
N ARG A 218 4.92 -1.44 -3.89
CA ARG A 218 4.48 -0.08 -4.22
C ARG A 218 4.56 0.80 -2.98
N PHE A 219 4.07 0.32 -1.83
CA PHE A 219 4.05 1.07 -0.57
C PHE A 219 5.44 1.50 -0.08
N LEU A 220 6.40 0.58 0.06
CA LEU A 220 7.71 0.87 0.66
C LEU A 220 8.56 1.85 -0.15
N ARG A 221 8.23 2.08 -1.42
CA ARG A 221 8.98 2.99 -2.31
C ARG A 221 8.39 4.38 -2.37
N THR A 222 7.11 4.48 -2.06
CA THR A 222 6.34 5.70 -2.19
C THR A 222 5.79 6.16 -0.85
N GLU A 223 6.48 5.85 0.25
CA GLU A 223 6.07 6.20 1.62
C GLU A 223 5.79 7.69 1.81
N ASN A 224 6.33 8.56 0.94
CA ASN A 224 6.07 10.00 0.95
C ASN A 224 4.74 10.40 0.31
N LEU A 225 4.08 9.55 -0.47
CA LEU A 225 2.78 9.85 -1.08
C LEU A 225 1.67 9.85 -0.03
N ALA A 226 0.50 10.40 -0.40
CA ALA A 226 -0.64 10.47 0.50
C ALA A 226 -1.02 9.05 0.97
N TYR A 227 -1.42 8.91 2.23
CA TYR A 227 -1.82 7.60 2.81
C TYR A 227 -2.86 6.86 1.95
N SER A 228 -3.77 7.63 1.33
CA SER A 228 -4.86 7.12 0.49
C SER A 228 -4.53 7.11 -1.00
N SER A 229 -3.25 7.22 -1.36
CA SER A 229 -2.80 7.09 -2.75
C SER A 229 -3.15 5.71 -3.29
N GLY A 230 -3.55 5.62 -4.57
CA GLY A 230 -3.71 4.33 -5.28
C GLY A 230 -2.44 3.47 -5.27
N ARG A 231 -1.26 4.06 -5.04
CA ARG A 231 0.01 3.34 -4.85
C ARG A 231 0.06 2.51 -3.56
N HIS A 232 -0.80 2.81 -2.60
CA HIS A 232 -0.70 2.32 -1.23
C HIS A 232 -1.79 1.31 -0.88
N GLN A 233 -2.83 1.17 -1.72
CA GLN A 233 -4.06 0.45 -1.41
C GLN A 233 -3.84 -1.01 -0.97
N TYR A 234 -2.76 -1.68 -1.40
CA TYR A 234 -2.44 -3.05 -1.01
C TYR A 234 -1.38 -3.20 0.10
N GLY A 235 -0.79 -2.11 0.61
CA GLY A 235 0.39 -2.18 1.48
C GLY A 235 0.42 -1.23 2.67
N ASN A 236 -0.47 -0.24 2.74
CA ASN A 236 -0.57 0.72 3.85
C ASN A 236 -1.31 0.18 5.10
N TRP A 237 -1.63 -1.11 5.15
CA TRP A 237 -2.27 -1.76 6.32
C TRP A 237 -1.47 -1.64 7.62
N MET A 238 -0.16 -1.33 7.54
CA MET A 238 0.71 -1.16 8.70
C MET A 238 0.23 -0.06 9.65
N LEU A 239 -0.46 0.97 9.15
CA LEU A 239 -1.10 1.96 10.02
C LEU A 239 -2.21 1.29 10.86
N VAL A 240 -3.05 0.45 10.25
CA VAL A 240 -4.08 -0.30 10.97
C VAL A 240 -3.45 -1.19 12.04
N GLN A 241 -2.38 -1.91 11.72
CA GLN A 241 -1.67 -2.73 12.68
C GLN A 241 -1.11 -1.91 13.86
N TYR A 242 -0.52 -0.74 13.59
CA TYR A 242 -0.06 0.18 14.63
C TYR A 242 -1.20 0.62 15.56
N LEU A 243 -2.35 0.98 14.99
CA LEU A 243 -3.51 1.38 15.77
C LEU A 243 -4.06 0.26 16.64
N VAL A 244 -4.10 -0.96 16.11
CA VAL A 244 -4.48 -2.19 16.83
C VAL A 244 -3.52 -2.47 18.00
N ASP A 245 -2.21 -2.41 17.76
CA ASP A 245 -1.18 -2.66 18.78
C ASP A 245 -1.20 -1.63 19.92
N LYS A 246 -1.64 -0.40 19.65
CA LYS A 246 -1.49 0.73 20.58
C LYS A 246 -2.78 1.24 21.23
N TYR A 247 -3.90 1.26 20.52
CA TYR A 247 -5.05 2.12 20.88
C TYR A 247 -6.39 1.41 21.01
N GLY A 248 -6.46 0.08 20.93
CA GLY A 248 -7.73 -0.61 21.18
C GLY A 248 -7.82 -2.06 20.74
N GLY A 249 -6.72 -2.71 20.38
CA GLY A 249 -6.76 -4.03 19.78
C GLY A 249 -7.57 -4.01 18.48
N MET A 250 -8.12 -5.17 18.11
CA MET A 250 -8.89 -5.32 16.86
C MET A 250 -10.07 -4.34 16.77
N LYS A 251 -10.64 -3.91 17.91
CA LYS A 251 -11.75 -2.94 17.95
C LYS A 251 -11.38 -1.59 17.33
N ALA A 252 -10.11 -1.17 17.43
CA ALA A 252 -9.64 0.06 16.80
C ALA A 252 -9.79 0.03 15.27
N PHE A 253 -9.70 -1.14 14.65
CA PHE A 253 -9.93 -1.35 13.23
C PHE A 253 -11.41 -1.51 12.90
N THR A 254 -12.11 -2.41 13.60
CA THR A 254 -13.51 -2.73 13.28
C THR A 254 -14.44 -1.54 13.49
N ASP A 255 -14.18 -0.67 14.48
CA ASP A 255 -15.00 0.51 14.71
C ASP A 255 -14.92 1.54 13.58
N ILE A 256 -13.79 1.62 12.86
CA ILE A 256 -13.66 2.50 11.69
C ILE A 256 -14.73 2.10 10.67
N TRP A 257 -14.90 0.81 10.39
CA TRP A 257 -15.91 0.32 9.46
C TRP A 257 -17.34 0.41 9.98
N ASN A 258 -17.59 0.08 11.26
CA ASN A 258 -18.96 0.00 11.78
C ASN A 258 -19.55 1.34 12.19
N GLN A 259 -18.72 2.36 12.39
CA GLN A 259 -19.15 3.67 12.85
C GLN A 259 -18.86 4.78 11.83
N ALA A 260 -18.35 4.46 10.64
CA ALA A 260 -18.14 5.42 9.56
C ALA A 260 -19.44 6.09 9.13
N LYS A 261 -19.30 7.36 8.74
CA LYS A 261 -20.33 8.09 8.00
C LYS A 261 -19.98 8.15 6.52
N ASN A 262 -20.99 8.17 5.67
CA ASN A 262 -20.87 8.17 4.21
C ASN A 262 -20.04 9.34 3.62
N THR A 263 -19.81 10.40 4.39
CA THR A 263 -18.99 11.57 4.01
C THR A 263 -17.58 11.57 4.59
N GLU A 264 -17.16 10.53 5.32
CA GLU A 264 -15.90 10.55 6.07
C GLU A 264 -14.77 9.80 5.36
N HIS A 265 -13.56 10.35 5.46
CA HIS A 265 -12.34 9.60 5.26
C HIS A 265 -12.08 8.66 6.47
N PRO A 266 -11.45 7.48 6.31
CA PRO A 266 -11.20 6.54 7.42
C PRO A 266 -10.47 7.17 8.62
N LEU A 267 -9.52 8.07 8.36
CA LEU A 267 -8.80 8.81 9.41
C LEU A 267 -9.70 9.83 10.14
N GLU A 268 -10.71 10.39 9.48
CA GLU A 268 -11.70 11.25 10.13
C GLU A 268 -12.66 10.45 10.99
N THR A 269 -13.11 9.28 10.52
CA THR A 269 -13.88 8.35 11.34
C THR A 269 -13.09 7.98 12.57
N TYR A 270 -11.83 7.53 12.42
CA TYR A 270 -10.95 7.21 13.53
C TYR A 270 -10.77 8.38 14.50
N ARG A 271 -10.54 9.59 13.99
CA ARG A 271 -10.44 10.82 14.80
C ARG A 271 -11.71 11.05 15.63
N ARG A 272 -12.89 10.99 14.99
CA ARG A 272 -14.18 11.26 15.64
C ARG A 272 -14.51 10.23 16.72
N ILE A 273 -14.41 8.94 16.41
CA ILE A 273 -14.81 7.87 17.34
C ILE A 273 -13.86 7.75 18.55
N ASN A 274 -12.67 8.33 18.46
CA ASN A 274 -11.68 8.38 19.54
C ASN A 274 -11.60 9.76 20.22
N ASP A 275 -12.51 10.68 19.92
CA ASP A 275 -12.54 12.05 20.48
C ASP A 275 -11.20 12.79 20.37
N LEU A 276 -10.57 12.68 19.19
CA LEU A 276 -9.27 13.30 18.92
C LEU A 276 -9.43 14.67 18.28
N THR A 277 -8.59 15.62 18.69
CA THR A 277 -8.32 16.80 17.87
C THR A 277 -7.53 16.42 16.62
N GLN A 278 -7.51 17.29 15.61
CA GLN A 278 -6.67 17.08 14.43
C GLN A 278 -5.19 16.92 14.80
N ASP A 279 -4.67 17.73 15.73
CA ASP A 279 -3.27 17.66 16.17
C ASP A 279 -2.94 16.33 16.87
N GLN A 280 -3.90 15.75 17.60
CA GLN A 280 -3.74 14.43 18.21
C GLN A 280 -3.74 13.31 17.16
N LEU A 281 -4.59 13.39 16.13
CA LEU A 281 -4.52 12.48 14.98
C LEU A 281 -3.15 12.58 14.29
N ASN A 282 -2.71 13.81 13.98
CA ASN A 282 -1.42 14.10 13.36
C ASN A 282 -0.25 13.52 14.16
N THR A 283 -0.28 13.68 15.49
CA THR A 283 0.71 13.11 16.40
C THR A 283 0.75 11.58 16.32
N ARG A 284 -0.41 10.91 16.38
CA ARG A 284 -0.48 9.43 16.29
C ARG A 284 0.08 8.91 14.96
N ILE A 285 -0.18 9.60 13.86
CA ILE A 285 0.33 9.22 12.53
C ILE A 285 1.84 9.47 12.43
N ALA A 286 2.35 10.54 13.05
CA ALA A 286 3.78 10.80 13.12
C ALA A 286 4.52 9.74 13.96
N GLU A 287 3.94 9.29 15.07
CA GLU A 287 4.46 8.18 15.86
C GLU A 287 4.45 6.87 15.04
N TYR A 288 3.36 6.56 14.33
CA TYR A 288 3.32 5.46 13.36
C TYR A 288 4.49 5.53 12.36
N ALA A 289 4.73 6.70 11.75
CA ALA A 289 5.83 6.88 10.81
C ALA A 289 7.21 6.66 11.46
N GLN A 290 7.38 6.97 12.76
CA GLN A 290 8.60 6.64 13.49
C GLN A 290 8.78 5.12 13.63
N HIS A 291 7.70 4.37 13.88
CA HIS A 291 7.71 2.91 13.96
C HIS A 291 8.10 2.24 12.62
N GLN A 292 7.87 2.90 11.48
CA GLN A 292 8.29 2.43 10.15
C GLN A 292 9.81 2.43 9.91
N VAL A 293 10.60 2.99 10.83
CA VAL A 293 12.07 2.87 10.80
C VAL A 293 12.51 1.43 11.02
N THR A 294 11.82 0.73 11.92
CA THR A 294 12.14 -0.65 12.27
C THR A 294 11.05 -1.63 11.95
N PHE A 295 9.78 -1.24 11.77
CA PHE A 295 8.59 -2.10 11.66
C PHE A 295 8.36 -2.96 12.92
N ASP A 296 8.48 -2.37 14.11
CA ASP A 296 8.38 -3.02 15.42
C ASP A 296 6.91 -3.23 15.85
N TYR A 297 6.14 -3.90 14.99
CA TYR A 297 4.76 -4.32 15.23
C TYR A 297 4.69 -5.72 15.86
N SER A 298 3.57 -6.03 16.50
CA SER A 298 3.34 -7.34 17.13
C SER A 298 3.44 -8.51 16.15
N ASN A 299 3.03 -8.30 14.90
CA ASN A 299 3.06 -9.29 13.81
C ASN A 299 4.36 -9.25 12.97
N ARG A 300 5.39 -8.53 13.43
CA ARG A 300 6.69 -8.39 12.74
C ARG A 300 7.25 -9.68 12.18
N GLY A 301 7.20 -10.77 12.95
CA GLY A 301 7.75 -12.06 12.55
C GLY A 301 7.16 -12.62 11.27
N HIS A 302 5.91 -12.26 10.97
CA HIS A 302 5.14 -12.78 9.84
C HIS A 302 5.42 -12.02 8.55
N PHE A 303 5.43 -10.68 8.58
CA PHE A 303 5.58 -9.89 7.35
C PHE A 303 7.04 -9.56 6.97
N MET A 304 7.98 -9.55 7.93
CA MET A 304 9.38 -9.22 7.62
C MET A 304 10.05 -10.14 6.60
N PRO A 305 9.77 -11.47 6.54
CA PRO A 305 10.23 -12.31 5.45
C PRO A 305 9.83 -11.78 4.06
N PHE A 306 8.62 -11.25 3.90
CA PHE A 306 8.15 -10.67 2.63
C PHE A 306 8.92 -9.38 2.29
N ILE A 307 9.12 -8.50 3.27
CA ILE A 307 9.94 -7.28 3.09
C ILE A 307 11.37 -7.64 2.70
N ASN A 308 11.99 -8.58 3.41
CA ASN A 308 13.39 -8.95 3.22
C ASN A 308 13.64 -9.65 1.87
N ASN A 309 12.63 -10.34 1.33
CA ASN A 309 12.70 -11.08 0.07
C ASN A 309 12.12 -10.32 -1.13
N MET A 310 11.66 -9.08 -0.93
CA MET A 310 11.01 -8.32 -1.97
C MET A 310 11.96 -8.03 -3.13
N HIS A 311 11.61 -8.52 -4.32
CA HIS A 311 12.46 -8.55 -5.52
C HIS A 311 13.81 -9.26 -5.32
N GLY A 312 13.87 -10.25 -4.43
CA GLY A 312 15.09 -10.98 -4.08
C GLY A 312 15.86 -10.31 -2.92
N ALA A 313 16.68 -11.11 -2.23
CA ALA A 313 17.43 -10.69 -1.04
C ALA A 313 18.53 -9.65 -1.36
N GLY A 314 18.15 -8.40 -1.58
CA GLY A 314 19.11 -7.30 -1.73
C GLY A 314 18.59 -6.02 -2.38
N PHE A 315 17.47 -6.06 -3.10
CA PHE A 315 16.97 -4.91 -3.86
C PHE A 315 16.38 -3.81 -2.95
N ILE A 316 15.53 -4.18 -1.97
CA ILE A 316 14.92 -3.23 -1.03
C ILE A 316 15.80 -2.96 0.20
N ASN A 317 16.57 -3.95 0.62
CA ASN A 317 17.47 -3.83 1.77
C ASN A 317 18.59 -2.79 1.58
N ALA A 318 18.84 -2.35 0.34
CA ALA A 318 19.81 -1.30 0.07
C ALA A 318 19.37 0.09 0.59
N TYR A 319 18.08 0.35 0.79
CA TYR A 319 17.58 1.72 0.95
C TYR A 319 16.47 1.91 2.00
N ASN A 320 16.77 1.71 3.28
CA ASN A 320 15.92 2.22 4.36
C ASN A 320 16.11 3.75 4.50
N GLY A 321 15.27 4.51 3.80
CA GLY A 321 15.19 5.98 3.88
C GLY A 321 15.46 6.73 2.57
N VAL A 322 15.15 8.02 2.55
CA VAL A 322 15.19 8.90 1.37
C VAL A 322 16.43 9.82 1.35
N PRO A 323 16.92 10.24 0.18
CA PRO A 323 18.01 11.21 0.07
C PRO A 323 17.53 12.63 0.42
N VAL A 324 18.48 13.51 0.70
CA VAL A 324 18.26 14.95 0.83
C VAL A 324 19.13 15.72 -0.16
N LYS A 325 18.71 16.92 -0.55
CA LYS A 325 19.53 17.85 -1.32
C LYS A 325 20.34 18.71 -0.36
N ALA A 326 21.64 18.77 -0.54
CA ALA A 326 22.46 19.71 0.22
C ALA A 326 22.34 21.11 -0.38
N VAL A 327 21.66 22.02 0.34
CA VAL A 327 21.59 23.44 -0.02
C VAL A 327 22.91 24.11 0.32
N ASN A 328 23.41 23.89 1.53
CA ASN A 328 24.74 24.30 1.95
C ASN A 328 25.33 23.31 2.96
N ARG A 329 26.24 22.45 2.48
CA ARG A 329 26.88 21.41 3.31
C ARG A 329 27.69 22.00 4.47
N ARG A 330 28.27 23.20 4.32
CA ARG A 330 29.14 23.80 5.35
C ARG A 330 28.36 24.23 6.59
N THR A 331 27.12 24.66 6.39
CA THR A 331 26.23 25.10 7.47
C THR A 331 25.36 23.96 8.01
N GLY A 332 25.37 22.80 7.35
CA GLY A 332 24.50 21.67 7.67
C GLY A 332 23.06 21.89 7.20
N HIS A 333 22.88 22.67 6.12
CA HIS A 333 21.58 23.05 5.58
C HIS A 333 21.21 22.13 4.39
N TYR A 334 20.09 21.45 4.52
CA TYR A 334 19.54 20.48 3.58
C TYR A 334 18.06 20.75 3.27
N ALA A 335 17.61 20.29 2.11
CA ALA A 335 16.22 20.30 1.68
C ALA A 335 15.77 18.88 1.34
N ILE A 336 14.50 18.55 1.57
CA ILE A 336 13.90 17.40 0.88
C ILE A 336 13.78 17.74 -0.61
N PRO A 337 14.09 16.83 -1.55
CA PRO A 337 13.73 17.04 -2.95
C PRO A 337 12.20 17.18 -3.07
N ASP A 338 11.71 18.17 -3.82
CA ASP A 338 10.27 18.43 -3.99
C ASP A 338 9.50 17.18 -4.42
N ALA A 339 10.15 16.36 -5.25
CA ALA A 339 9.67 15.06 -5.71
C ALA A 339 9.27 14.10 -4.56
N LEU A 340 9.98 14.21 -3.44
CA LEU A 340 9.93 13.33 -2.26
C LEU A 340 9.33 14.01 -1.03
N ALA A 341 8.90 15.27 -1.15
CA ALA A 341 8.18 15.93 -0.07
C ALA A 341 6.97 15.07 0.34
N PRO A 342 6.72 14.92 1.66
CA PRO A 342 5.61 14.14 2.13
C PRO A 342 4.30 14.81 1.71
N SER A 343 3.33 14.01 1.31
CA SER A 343 1.94 14.40 1.10
C SER A 343 1.11 14.09 2.36
N ASP A 344 -0.21 14.21 2.29
CA ASP A 344 -1.13 13.93 3.41
C ASP A 344 -0.83 12.59 4.06
N TYR A 345 -0.29 12.64 5.28
CA TYR A 345 0.05 11.47 6.09
C TYR A 345 1.12 10.54 5.50
N GLY A 346 1.73 10.95 4.38
CA GLY A 346 2.98 10.40 3.87
C GLY A 346 4.16 10.86 4.72
N TYR A 347 5.27 10.14 4.64
CA TYR A 347 6.44 10.42 5.47
C TYR A 347 7.78 10.18 4.78
N ASN A 348 8.81 10.78 5.35
CA ASN A 348 10.20 10.58 4.99
C ASN A 348 10.97 9.98 6.15
N LYS A 349 11.87 9.04 5.85
CA LYS A 349 12.89 8.55 6.78
C LYS A 349 14.26 9.02 6.30
N ILE A 350 14.85 10.03 6.94
CA ILE A 350 16.18 10.53 6.58
C ILE A 350 17.20 9.91 7.52
N LYS A 351 18.04 9.01 6.99
CA LYS A 351 19.13 8.42 7.77
C LYS A 351 20.20 9.46 8.08
N LEU A 352 20.60 9.52 9.34
CA LEU A 352 21.61 10.42 9.89
C LEU A 352 22.77 9.63 10.46
N VAL A 353 23.98 10.14 10.26
CA VAL A 353 25.22 9.64 10.86
C VAL A 353 25.61 10.57 12.00
N PRO A 354 25.51 10.14 13.27
CA PRO A 354 25.96 10.94 14.41
C PRO A 354 27.45 11.28 14.30
N ALA A 355 27.83 12.50 14.69
CA ALA A 355 29.22 12.96 14.58
C ALA A 355 30.19 12.21 15.52
N ARG A 356 29.65 11.62 16.59
CA ARG A 356 30.35 10.78 17.56
C ARG A 356 29.34 9.97 18.37
N ASP A 357 29.81 8.94 19.08
CA ASP A 357 28.99 8.23 20.06
C ASP A 357 28.51 9.21 21.15
N GLY A 358 27.23 9.10 21.52
CA GLY A 358 26.60 10.04 22.45
C GLY A 358 26.56 11.50 21.96
N ALA A 359 26.51 11.74 20.65
CA ALA A 359 26.29 13.07 20.10
C ALA A 359 24.92 13.65 20.48
N ARG A 360 24.88 14.96 20.74
CA ARG A 360 23.65 15.75 20.80
C ARG A 360 23.36 16.29 19.42
N ILE A 361 22.28 15.81 18.83
CA ILE A 361 21.79 16.26 17.53
C ILE A 361 20.86 17.46 17.77
N LYS A 362 21.05 18.55 17.05
CA LYS A 362 20.12 19.70 17.03
C LYS A 362 19.60 19.91 15.62
N LEU A 363 18.30 20.12 15.50
CA LEU A 363 17.59 20.40 14.25
C LEU A 363 16.93 21.78 14.34
N HIS A 364 17.02 22.56 13.28
CA HIS A 364 16.08 23.63 12.97
C HIS A 364 15.33 23.22 11.70
N PHE A 365 14.03 22.97 11.82
CA PHE A 365 13.13 22.58 10.75
C PHE A 365 12.34 23.80 10.28
N LYS A 366 12.16 23.95 8.96
CA LYS A 366 11.29 24.99 8.39
C LYS A 366 10.56 24.46 7.16
N GLY A 367 9.23 24.50 7.18
CA GLY A 367 8.36 24.09 6.09
C GLY A 367 8.01 25.24 5.14
N HIS A 368 7.84 24.92 3.87
CA HIS A 368 7.32 25.85 2.86
C HIS A 368 5.79 25.84 2.91
N ALA A 369 5.22 26.64 3.82
CA ALA A 369 3.79 26.63 4.09
C ALA A 369 2.95 27.16 2.91
N SER A 370 1.96 26.36 2.52
CA SER A 370 0.86 26.74 1.64
C SER A 370 -0.45 26.75 2.41
N GLU A 371 -1.13 27.89 2.40
CA GLU A 371 -2.44 28.05 3.04
C GLU A 371 -3.52 27.24 2.30
N ALA A 372 -3.47 27.22 0.97
CA ALA A 372 -4.37 26.41 0.14
C ALA A 372 -4.28 24.92 0.47
N ALA A 373 -3.08 24.44 0.83
CA ALA A 373 -2.84 23.05 1.18
C ALA A 373 -3.06 22.73 2.67
N GLY A 374 -3.45 23.72 3.49
CA GLY A 374 -3.56 23.54 4.93
C GLY A 374 -2.28 22.97 5.56
N SER A 375 -1.11 23.44 5.10
CA SER A 375 0.18 22.76 5.33
C SER A 375 0.50 22.56 6.81
N GLY A 376 1.05 21.38 7.12
CA GLY A 376 1.60 21.07 8.42
C GLY A 376 2.57 19.89 8.36
N TRP A 377 3.45 19.83 9.37
CA TRP A 377 4.47 18.79 9.48
C TRP A 377 4.51 18.30 10.92
N SER A 378 4.81 17.02 11.08
CA SER A 378 5.17 16.45 12.36
C SER A 378 6.47 15.68 12.21
N TYR A 379 7.43 15.91 13.10
CA TYR A 379 8.78 15.35 12.97
C TYR A 379 9.41 15.01 14.30
N GLY A 380 10.28 13.99 14.27
CA GLY A 380 10.98 13.50 15.44
C GLY A 380 12.15 12.60 15.05
N PHE A 381 12.99 12.27 16.03
CA PHE A 381 14.13 11.39 15.84
C PHE A 381 13.81 9.95 16.24
N VAL A 382 14.43 8.99 15.57
CA VAL A 382 14.44 7.59 15.98
C VAL A 382 15.89 7.12 16.03
N ALA A 383 16.36 6.68 17.19
CA ALA A 383 17.64 6.00 17.31
C ALA A 383 17.44 4.49 17.26
N VAL A 384 18.33 3.77 16.60
CA VAL A 384 18.28 2.31 16.52
C VAL A 384 19.58 1.73 17.10
N LYS A 385 19.42 0.73 17.97
CA LYS A 385 20.51 -0.06 18.54
C LYS A 385 20.17 -1.53 18.39
N ASP A 386 20.99 -2.27 17.64
CA ASP A 386 20.84 -3.71 17.42
C ASP A 386 19.42 -4.10 16.97
N GLY A 387 18.83 -3.29 16.07
CA GLY A 387 17.46 -3.46 15.57
C GLY A 387 16.35 -2.97 16.51
N THR A 388 16.67 -2.53 17.73
CA THR A 388 15.71 -1.98 18.68
C THR A 388 15.61 -0.46 18.54
N PRO A 389 14.42 0.11 18.31
CA PRO A 389 14.23 1.55 18.20
C PRO A 389 14.08 2.25 19.55
N ARG A 390 14.43 3.54 19.59
CA ARG A 390 14.09 4.49 20.64
C ARG A 390 13.58 5.79 20.01
N TYR A 391 12.35 6.13 20.37
CA TYR A 391 11.64 7.28 19.84
C TYR A 391 11.99 8.56 20.60
N GLY A 392 12.26 9.63 19.86
CA GLY A 392 12.27 11.00 20.36
C GLY A 392 10.86 11.60 20.31
N ALA A 393 10.63 12.65 21.10
CA ALA A 393 9.37 13.39 21.07
C ALA A 393 9.08 13.97 19.68
N VAL A 394 7.81 13.96 19.29
CA VAL A 394 7.31 14.57 18.06
C VAL A 394 7.11 16.07 18.28
N SER A 395 7.54 16.88 17.32
CA SER A 395 7.21 18.30 17.22
C SER A 395 6.39 18.55 15.95
N SER A 396 5.47 19.51 16.01
CA SER A 396 4.61 19.89 14.89
C SER A 396 4.81 21.35 14.43
N SER A 397 5.84 22.03 14.94
CA SER A 397 6.05 23.44 14.58
C SER A 397 6.54 23.56 13.13
N PRO A 398 5.86 24.35 12.26
CA PRO A 398 6.27 24.53 10.87
C PRO A 398 7.60 25.30 10.74
N ASP A 399 8.02 25.99 11.80
CA ASP A 399 9.34 26.60 11.98
C ASP A 399 9.75 26.31 13.43
N GLY A 400 10.65 25.35 13.64
CA GLY A 400 10.88 24.80 14.97
C GLY A 400 12.26 24.22 15.18
N GLN A 401 12.71 24.26 16.44
CA GLN A 401 13.99 23.68 16.85
C GLN A 401 13.80 22.59 17.87
N ILE A 402 14.40 21.43 17.61
CA ILE A 402 14.40 20.27 18.52
C ILE A 402 15.82 19.75 18.71
N SER A 403 16.04 19.02 19.81
CA SER A 403 17.31 18.34 20.05
C SER A 403 17.10 16.92 20.54
N PHE A 404 18.07 16.05 20.24
CA PHE A 404 18.03 14.65 20.58
C PHE A 404 19.40 14.16 21.03
N GLN A 405 19.46 13.62 22.23
CA GLN A 405 20.67 13.03 22.78
C GLN A 405 20.73 11.56 22.39
N THR A 406 21.75 11.18 21.61
CA THR A 406 22.04 9.75 21.36
C THR A 406 22.66 9.12 22.61
N ARG A 407 22.44 7.82 22.78
CA ARG A 407 23.03 6.98 23.82
C ARG A 407 24.17 6.14 23.24
N PRO A 408 25.12 5.67 24.07
CA PRO A 408 26.19 4.81 23.60
C PRO A 408 25.70 3.60 22.80
N GLY A 409 26.23 3.44 21.58
CA GLY A 409 25.90 2.35 20.66
C GLY A 409 24.73 2.63 19.70
N GLU A 410 24.04 3.77 19.82
CA GLU A 410 23.04 4.22 18.84
C GLU A 410 23.73 4.84 17.62
N LYS A 411 24.21 3.98 16.72
CA LYS A 411 24.95 4.40 15.52
C LYS A 411 24.06 4.74 14.33
N GLU A 412 22.81 4.30 14.36
CA GLU A 412 21.81 4.61 13.35
C GLU A 412 20.75 5.52 13.94
N VAL A 413 20.61 6.71 13.36
CA VAL A 413 19.58 7.67 13.75
C VAL A 413 18.82 8.09 12.51
N TYR A 414 17.52 8.27 12.64
CA TYR A 414 16.64 8.75 11.58
C TYR A 414 15.97 10.04 12.04
N LEU A 415 15.90 11.03 11.14
CA LEU A 415 14.89 12.08 11.22
C LEU A 415 13.68 11.58 10.43
N VAL A 416 12.53 11.49 11.10
CA VAL A 416 11.26 11.14 10.45
C VAL A 416 10.43 12.41 10.35
N VAL A 417 9.92 12.70 9.15
CA VAL A 417 9.08 13.87 8.87
C VAL A 417 7.82 13.39 8.16
N THR A 418 6.66 13.70 8.72
CA THR A 418 5.34 13.32 8.21
C THR A 418 4.58 14.57 7.79
N GLY A 419 3.92 14.51 6.63
CA GLY A 419 2.96 15.53 6.21
C GLY A 419 1.70 15.43 7.07
N THR A 420 1.40 16.47 7.84
CA THR A 420 0.28 16.45 8.79
C THR A 420 -0.58 17.70 8.62
N PRO A 421 -1.53 17.67 7.68
CA PRO A 421 -2.34 18.85 7.35
C PRO A 421 -3.27 19.27 8.49
N LYS A 422 -3.79 20.50 8.37
CA LYS A 422 -4.80 21.07 9.28
C LYS A 422 -6.17 20.38 9.18
N THR A 423 -6.42 19.67 8.09
CA THR A 423 -7.63 18.86 7.82
C THR A 423 -7.24 17.67 6.95
N VAL A 424 -7.97 16.57 7.06
CA VAL A 424 -7.82 15.44 6.12
C VAL A 424 -8.36 15.88 4.75
N HIS A 425 -7.56 15.81 3.68
CA HIS A 425 -8.05 16.07 2.33
C HIS A 425 -8.73 14.85 1.70
N HIS A 426 -9.74 15.08 0.85
CA HIS A 426 -10.53 14.04 0.21
C HIS A 426 -10.08 13.83 -1.24
N TYR A 427 -8.95 13.16 -1.42
CA TYR A 427 -8.44 12.73 -2.73
C TYR A 427 -9.18 11.48 -3.20
N GLY A 428 -9.60 11.42 -4.47
CA GLY A 428 -10.02 10.15 -5.07
C GLY A 428 -8.84 9.18 -5.20
N SER A 429 -9.12 7.89 -5.36
CA SER A 429 -8.06 6.85 -5.49
C SER A 429 -7.05 7.10 -6.62
N LEU A 430 -7.50 7.71 -7.71
CA LEU A 430 -6.70 8.08 -8.88
C LEU A 430 -6.27 9.56 -8.88
N ASP A 431 -6.64 10.33 -7.85
CA ASP A 431 -6.03 11.64 -7.62
C ASP A 431 -4.60 11.38 -7.11
N GLY A 432 -3.67 11.22 -8.07
CA GLY A 432 -2.29 10.86 -7.81
C GLY A 432 -1.38 12.06 -7.59
N TYR A 433 -0.10 11.90 -7.90
CA TYR A 433 0.97 12.82 -7.55
C TYR A 433 0.70 14.32 -7.77
N THR A 434 0.17 14.68 -8.95
CA THR A 434 -0.04 16.07 -9.35
C THR A 434 -1.29 16.70 -8.73
N LYS A 435 -2.16 15.89 -8.13
CA LYS A 435 -3.43 16.30 -7.50
C LYS A 435 -3.36 16.32 -5.98
N ASN A 436 -2.32 15.73 -5.39
CA ASN A 436 -2.14 15.68 -3.95
C ASN A 436 -1.25 16.83 -3.48
N HIS A 437 -1.60 17.43 -2.35
CA HIS A 437 -0.76 18.43 -1.72
C HIS A 437 0.53 17.79 -1.21
N ARG A 438 1.66 18.47 -1.42
CA ARG A 438 2.97 18.07 -0.94
C ARG A 438 3.53 19.16 -0.05
N TYR A 439 4.29 18.74 0.97
CA TYR A 439 4.74 19.59 2.05
C TYR A 439 6.28 19.69 2.05
N PRO A 440 6.88 20.45 1.13
CA PRO A 440 8.33 20.58 1.06
C PRO A 440 8.88 21.33 2.28
N TYR A 441 10.09 20.97 2.68
CA TYR A 441 10.76 21.54 3.85
C TYR A 441 12.28 21.57 3.69
N GLU A 442 12.89 22.43 4.47
CA GLU A 442 14.32 22.52 4.64
C GLU A 442 14.66 22.40 6.12
N PHE A 443 15.89 22.00 6.40
CA PHE A 443 16.36 21.92 7.77
C PHE A 443 17.84 22.20 7.86
N ARG A 444 18.23 22.74 9.02
CA ARG A 444 19.61 22.79 9.46
C ARG A 444 19.84 21.78 10.55
N ILE A 445 20.93 21.03 10.45
CA ILE A 445 21.30 20.01 11.43
C ILE A 445 22.73 20.19 11.93
N SER A 446 22.94 19.93 13.21
CA SER A 446 24.27 19.83 13.83
C SER A 446 24.34 18.61 14.75
N GLY A 447 25.56 18.11 14.99
CA GLY A 447 25.78 16.88 15.77
C GLY A 447 25.53 15.57 15.01
N ALA A 448 25.02 15.65 13.78
CA ALA A 448 24.91 14.56 12.82
C ALA A 448 24.97 15.11 11.39
N THR A 449 25.16 14.23 10.41
CA THR A 449 25.09 14.55 8.97
C THR A 449 24.16 13.56 8.27
N PRO A 450 23.30 13.99 7.33
CA PRO A 450 22.53 13.06 6.51
C PRO A 450 23.45 12.07 5.78
N SER A 451 23.09 10.79 5.79
CA SER A 451 23.89 9.72 5.19
C SER A 451 24.13 10.00 3.70
N GLY A 452 25.35 9.76 3.24
CA GLY A 452 25.83 10.14 1.91
C GLY A 452 26.51 11.51 1.86
N HIS A 453 26.36 12.34 2.90
CA HIS A 453 26.97 13.66 2.97
C HIS A 453 28.08 13.77 4.02
N GLU A 454 28.29 12.75 4.84
CA GLU A 454 29.34 12.71 5.85
C GLU A 454 30.75 12.71 5.24
N PRO A 455 31.75 13.29 5.93
CA PRO A 455 33.13 13.28 5.47
C PRO A 455 33.66 11.86 5.22
N GLY A 456 34.21 11.63 4.03
CA GLY A 456 34.78 10.33 3.67
C GLY A 456 33.75 9.23 3.35
N TYR A 457 32.47 9.59 3.14
CA TYR A 457 31.45 8.62 2.73
C TYR A 457 31.91 7.80 1.52
N LYS A 458 31.83 6.49 1.67
CA LYS A 458 31.98 5.53 0.57
C LYS A 458 30.68 4.77 0.45
N LYS A 459 30.08 4.78 -0.75
CA LYS A 459 28.90 3.97 -1.02
C LYS A 459 29.24 2.50 -0.72
N PRO A 460 28.44 1.80 0.10
CA PRO A 460 28.65 0.38 0.35
C PRO A 460 28.69 -0.41 -0.96
N ALA A 461 29.35 -1.57 -0.95
CA ALA A 461 29.28 -2.49 -2.09
C ALA A 461 27.82 -2.81 -2.41
N ALA A 462 27.49 -2.87 -3.70
CA ALA A 462 26.19 -3.32 -4.14
C ALA A 462 25.95 -4.75 -3.64
N LYS A 463 24.75 -5.01 -3.14
CA LYS A 463 24.29 -6.34 -2.70
C LYS A 463 23.20 -6.81 -3.65
N GLY A 464 22.81 -8.09 -3.53
CA GLY A 464 21.65 -8.64 -4.23
C GLY A 464 21.89 -9.02 -5.69
N GLY A 465 23.12 -9.36 -6.08
CA GLY A 465 23.43 -9.76 -7.46
C GLY A 465 23.33 -8.59 -8.46
N GLY A 466 23.85 -7.43 -8.05
CA GLY A 466 23.90 -6.25 -8.91
C GLY A 466 25.14 -5.42 -8.63
N HIS A 467 25.28 -4.33 -9.39
CA HIS A 467 26.41 -3.42 -9.34
C HIS A 467 25.96 -1.95 -9.40
N TRP A 468 26.89 -1.03 -9.13
CA TRP A 468 26.65 0.40 -9.29
C TRP A 468 26.95 0.82 -10.73
N HIS A 469 25.98 1.43 -11.41
CA HIS A 469 26.19 1.91 -12.77
C HIS A 469 27.29 2.99 -12.81
N PRO A 470 28.26 2.94 -13.75
CA PRO A 470 29.37 3.90 -13.78
C PRO A 470 28.91 5.34 -14.05
N ASN A 471 27.78 5.50 -14.74
CA ASN A 471 27.15 6.80 -14.99
C ASN A 471 25.96 7.00 -14.03
N GLY A 472 26.17 7.79 -12.98
CA GLY A 472 25.17 8.18 -11.97
C GLY A 472 25.19 7.34 -10.67
N GLY A 473 25.70 6.11 -10.71
CA GLY A 473 25.89 5.29 -9.50
C GLY A 473 24.63 4.62 -8.95
N GLY A 474 23.54 4.54 -9.72
CA GLY A 474 22.33 3.77 -9.37
C GLY A 474 22.54 2.26 -9.43
N TRP A 475 21.63 1.49 -8.84
CA TRP A 475 21.74 0.03 -8.77
C TRP A 475 21.30 -0.61 -10.10
N VAL A 476 22.05 -1.59 -10.58
CA VAL A 476 21.71 -2.36 -11.79
C VAL A 476 21.87 -3.85 -11.49
N ASP A 477 20.83 -4.63 -11.77
CA ASP A 477 20.87 -6.10 -11.70
C ASP A 477 21.93 -6.64 -12.67
N ASP A 478 22.71 -7.64 -12.25
CA ASP A 478 23.75 -8.23 -13.09
C ASP A 478 23.19 -8.93 -14.34
N ARG A 479 21.88 -9.22 -14.36
CA ARG A 479 21.16 -9.77 -15.52
C ARG A 479 20.68 -8.68 -16.49
N ALA A 480 20.60 -7.42 -16.07
CA ALA A 480 20.13 -6.32 -16.90
C ALA A 480 21.18 -5.91 -17.95
N LYS A 481 20.72 -5.40 -19.09
CA LYS A 481 21.59 -4.85 -20.15
C LYS A 481 21.45 -3.34 -20.20
N VAL A 482 22.30 -2.63 -19.46
CA VAL A 482 22.29 -1.17 -19.37
C VAL A 482 23.52 -0.59 -20.08
N ALA A 483 23.32 0.23 -21.10
CA ALA A 483 24.41 0.86 -21.84
C ALA A 483 25.11 1.94 -21.01
N SER A 484 26.43 2.11 -21.20
CA SER A 484 27.22 3.12 -20.46
C SER A 484 26.79 4.57 -20.72
N THR A 485 26.05 4.83 -21.80
CA THR A 485 25.46 6.13 -22.13
C THR A 485 24.26 6.48 -21.26
N VAL A 486 23.57 5.48 -20.70
CA VAL A 486 22.41 5.66 -19.82
C VAL A 486 22.87 6.30 -18.52
N TYR A 487 22.10 7.25 -18.00
CA TYR A 487 22.30 7.78 -16.65
C TYR A 487 21.37 7.05 -15.68
N VAL A 488 21.93 6.38 -14.66
CA VAL A 488 21.16 5.79 -13.57
C VAL A 488 21.54 6.49 -12.28
N GLY A 489 20.66 7.35 -11.77
CA GLY A 489 20.92 8.22 -10.63
C GLY A 489 21.20 7.45 -9.34
N PRO A 490 21.84 8.06 -8.32
CA PRO A 490 22.37 7.37 -7.14
C PRO A 490 21.35 6.54 -6.33
N ARG A 491 20.06 6.86 -6.47
CA ARG A 491 18.91 6.22 -5.82
C ARG A 491 17.91 5.57 -6.78
N ALA A 492 18.18 5.64 -8.08
CA ALA A 492 17.43 4.93 -9.11
C ALA A 492 17.91 3.48 -9.25
N ALA A 493 17.09 2.64 -9.88
CA ALA A 493 17.42 1.23 -10.07
C ALA A 493 16.92 0.66 -11.42
N VAL A 494 17.66 -0.31 -11.95
CA VAL A 494 17.25 -1.19 -13.06
C VAL A 494 17.29 -2.63 -12.57
N ASN A 495 16.15 -3.33 -12.63
CA ASN A 495 15.96 -4.66 -12.09
C ASN A 495 15.53 -5.68 -13.15
N GLY A 496 15.79 -6.96 -12.89
CA GLY A 496 15.45 -8.07 -13.81
C GLY A 496 16.30 -8.07 -15.07
N GLU A 497 15.80 -8.66 -16.15
CA GLU A 497 16.49 -8.77 -17.45
C GLU A 497 16.21 -7.55 -18.35
N SER A 498 15.90 -6.40 -17.74
CA SER A 498 15.57 -5.16 -18.44
C SER A 498 16.71 -4.69 -19.35
N THR A 499 16.35 -4.13 -20.51
CA THR A 499 17.31 -3.59 -21.49
C THR A 499 17.14 -2.08 -21.62
N VAL A 500 18.18 -1.32 -21.28
CA VAL A 500 18.17 0.15 -21.29
C VAL A 500 19.33 0.69 -22.13
N THR A 501 19.02 1.45 -23.17
CA THR A 501 20.01 1.93 -24.16
C THR A 501 19.74 3.38 -24.58
N GLY A 502 20.58 3.98 -25.43
CA GLY A 502 20.40 5.36 -25.90
C GLY A 502 20.80 6.41 -24.85
N ASN A 503 20.05 7.52 -24.80
CA ASN A 503 20.29 8.66 -23.91
C ASN A 503 19.37 8.65 -22.67
N VAL A 504 18.85 7.49 -22.31
CA VAL A 504 17.88 7.33 -21.23
C VAL A 504 18.44 7.86 -19.90
N ARG A 505 17.59 8.55 -19.13
CA ARG A 505 17.90 9.05 -17.80
C ARG A 505 16.91 8.49 -16.78
N ILE A 506 17.43 7.79 -15.77
CA ILE A 506 16.65 7.26 -14.65
C ILE A 506 17.08 8.02 -13.40
N GLU A 507 16.17 8.78 -12.79
CA GLU A 507 16.46 9.79 -11.78
C GLU A 507 15.57 9.67 -10.55
N GLY A 508 15.91 10.36 -9.46
CA GLY A 508 15.13 10.30 -8.22
C GLY A 508 15.15 8.90 -7.60
N LEU A 509 13.95 8.40 -7.26
CA LEU A 509 13.70 7.05 -6.79
C LEU A 509 13.12 6.15 -7.91
N ALA A 510 13.18 6.58 -9.17
CA ALA A 510 12.55 5.89 -10.29
C ALA A 510 13.20 4.56 -10.64
N TRP A 511 12.37 3.57 -10.98
CA TRP A 511 12.79 2.19 -11.23
C TRP A 511 12.34 1.68 -12.61
N VAL A 512 13.18 0.84 -13.22
CA VAL A 512 12.85 0.07 -14.43
C VAL A 512 12.92 -1.42 -14.08
N ASN A 513 11.81 -2.13 -14.21
CA ASN A 513 11.64 -3.50 -13.71
C ASN A 513 11.02 -4.44 -14.78
N GLY A 514 11.08 -5.75 -14.51
CA GLY A 514 10.23 -6.75 -15.16
C GLY A 514 10.55 -7.03 -16.62
N ASP A 515 11.82 -6.91 -17.02
CA ASP A 515 12.27 -7.18 -18.40
C ASP A 515 11.80 -6.10 -19.40
N ALA A 516 11.57 -4.88 -18.90
CA ALA A 516 11.22 -3.73 -19.71
C ALA A 516 12.33 -3.34 -20.71
N LYS A 517 11.92 -2.76 -21.84
CA LYS A 517 12.82 -2.17 -22.84
C LYS A 517 12.68 -0.67 -22.82
N VAL A 518 13.78 0.05 -22.67
CA VAL A 518 13.80 1.51 -22.65
C VAL A 518 14.95 2.03 -23.51
N SER A 519 14.64 2.90 -24.47
CA SER A 519 15.63 3.43 -25.43
C SER A 519 15.30 4.87 -25.85
N GLY A 520 16.13 5.49 -26.71
CA GLY A 520 15.90 6.87 -27.16
C GLY A 520 16.26 7.92 -26.10
N ASP A 521 15.42 8.95 -25.97
CA ASP A 521 15.61 10.11 -25.08
C ASP A 521 14.60 10.09 -23.91
N VAL A 522 14.28 8.89 -23.40
CA VAL A 522 13.33 8.69 -22.29
C VAL A 522 13.91 9.19 -20.96
N VAL A 523 13.11 9.93 -20.19
CA VAL A 523 13.41 10.31 -18.80
C VAL A 523 12.40 9.67 -17.86
N VAL A 524 12.89 8.86 -16.91
CA VAL A 524 12.09 8.29 -15.82
C VAL A 524 12.59 8.89 -14.52
N LYS A 525 11.75 9.62 -13.79
CA LYS A 525 12.17 10.42 -12.62
C LYS A 525 11.18 10.35 -11.46
N ASP A 526 11.52 11.04 -10.37
CA ASP A 526 10.71 11.13 -9.15
C ASP A 526 10.45 9.75 -8.53
N ASN A 527 9.20 9.31 -8.40
CA ASN A 527 8.82 7.97 -7.92
C ASN A 527 8.29 7.08 -9.06
N ALA A 528 8.50 7.45 -10.32
CA ALA A 528 7.93 6.76 -11.46
C ALA A 528 8.52 5.36 -11.67
N ILE A 529 7.71 4.47 -12.25
CA ILE A 529 8.04 3.05 -12.38
C ILE A 529 7.73 2.57 -13.79
N VAL A 530 8.70 1.89 -14.38
CA VAL A 530 8.50 1.10 -15.59
C VAL A 530 8.40 -0.36 -15.19
N GLN A 531 7.28 -0.99 -15.54
CA GLN A 531 7.00 -2.40 -15.24
C GLN A 531 7.31 -3.30 -16.43
N GLY A 532 7.25 -4.61 -16.18
CA GLY A 532 7.40 -5.59 -17.23
C GLY A 532 6.35 -5.48 -18.33
N GLY A 533 6.77 -5.79 -19.56
CA GLY A 533 5.96 -5.59 -20.77
C GLY A 533 6.09 -4.20 -21.41
N ALA A 534 6.69 -3.22 -20.73
CA ALA A 534 6.90 -1.88 -21.30
C ALA A 534 7.97 -1.89 -22.42
N ASP A 535 7.66 -1.17 -23.51
CA ASP A 535 8.60 -0.87 -24.60
C ASP A 535 8.60 0.65 -24.83
N LEU A 536 9.52 1.33 -24.16
CA LEU A 536 9.60 2.78 -24.09
C LEU A 536 10.69 3.32 -25.01
N SER A 537 10.35 4.36 -25.78
CA SER A 537 11.27 4.93 -26.77
C SER A 537 10.99 6.43 -27.00
N GLY A 538 11.74 7.04 -27.92
CA GLY A 538 11.48 8.41 -28.37
C GLY A 538 11.67 9.49 -27.29
N ASP A 539 10.80 10.50 -27.30
CA ASP A 539 10.82 11.66 -26.40
C ASP A 539 9.70 11.55 -25.37
N LEU A 540 9.98 10.81 -24.30
CA LEU A 540 9.01 10.43 -23.27
C LEU A 540 9.52 10.81 -21.89
N VAL A 541 8.64 11.42 -21.08
CA VAL A 541 8.91 11.73 -19.68
C VAL A 541 7.91 11.01 -18.79
N LEU A 542 8.42 10.15 -17.90
CA LEU A 542 7.68 9.55 -16.79
C LEU A 542 8.18 10.18 -15.48
N GLY A 543 7.27 10.72 -14.67
CA GLY A 543 7.60 11.39 -13.41
C GLY A 543 6.49 11.26 -12.36
N GLY A 544 6.60 12.04 -11.29
CA GLY A 544 5.68 11.96 -10.15
C GLY A 544 5.54 10.54 -9.59
N ASP A 545 4.34 9.97 -9.66
CA ASP A 545 4.03 8.58 -9.27
C ASP A 545 3.57 7.69 -10.44
N ALA A 546 3.85 8.09 -11.68
CA ALA A 546 3.43 7.36 -12.87
C ALA A 546 3.95 5.91 -12.91
N GLU A 547 3.12 4.99 -13.41
CA GLU A 547 3.49 3.59 -13.69
C GLU A 547 3.16 3.27 -15.13
N MET A 548 4.13 2.70 -15.86
CA MET A 548 3.99 2.39 -17.28
C MET A 548 4.39 0.94 -17.54
N TRP A 549 3.49 0.18 -18.18
CA TRP A 549 3.69 -1.23 -18.56
C TRP A 549 3.40 -1.50 -20.05
N ILE A 550 2.98 -0.48 -20.80
CA ILE A 550 2.62 -0.59 -22.22
C ILE A 550 3.70 0.04 -23.11
N PRO A 551 3.72 -0.27 -24.42
CA PRO A 551 4.54 0.46 -25.37
C PRO A 551 4.20 1.95 -25.41
N CYS A 552 5.21 2.81 -25.37
CA CYS A 552 5.01 4.25 -25.54
C CYS A 552 6.27 4.96 -26.06
N SER A 553 6.10 5.93 -26.97
CA SER A 553 7.21 6.59 -27.64
C SER A 553 7.25 8.11 -27.48
N ALA A 554 6.24 8.71 -26.86
CA ALA A 554 6.15 10.16 -26.69
C ALA A 554 5.22 10.56 -25.54
N GLY A 555 5.43 11.77 -25.02
CA GLY A 555 4.53 12.45 -24.09
C GLY A 555 5.11 12.65 -22.70
N THR A 556 4.29 13.18 -21.79
CA THR A 556 4.65 13.37 -20.39
C THR A 556 3.55 12.83 -19.48
N TYR A 557 3.94 11.97 -18.54
CA TYR A 557 3.05 11.27 -17.61
C TYR A 557 3.63 11.44 -16.21
N LEU A 558 2.90 12.12 -15.34
CA LEU A 558 3.35 12.48 -13.99
C LEU A 558 2.48 11.84 -12.90
N MET A 559 1.44 11.10 -13.28
CA MET A 559 0.45 10.56 -12.37
C MET A 559 0.19 9.08 -12.67
N PHE A 560 -0.07 8.29 -11.63
CA PHE A 560 -0.64 6.96 -11.80
C PHE A 560 -2.08 7.06 -12.31
N ASP A 561 -2.27 6.78 -13.58
CA ASP A 561 -3.57 6.70 -14.24
C ASP A 561 -3.59 5.44 -15.13
N PRO A 562 -4.24 4.35 -14.69
CA PRO A 562 -4.24 3.10 -15.43
C PRO A 562 -5.05 3.15 -16.73
N ASP A 563 -5.96 4.12 -16.87
CA ASP A 563 -6.78 4.29 -18.07
C ASP A 563 -6.09 5.16 -19.12
N ARG A 564 -5.08 5.93 -18.70
CA ARG A 564 -4.27 6.74 -19.61
C ARG A 564 -3.29 5.87 -20.40
N GLY A 565 -3.71 5.46 -21.59
CA GLY A 565 -2.82 4.86 -22.58
C GLY A 565 -1.74 5.82 -23.10
N CYS A 566 -0.90 5.33 -24.03
CA CYS A 566 0.12 6.18 -24.66
C CYS A 566 -0.54 7.16 -25.64
N ASP A 567 -0.82 8.37 -25.18
CA ASP A 567 -1.54 9.40 -25.93
C ASP A 567 -0.64 10.52 -26.48
N GLY A 568 0.63 10.53 -26.11
CA GLY A 568 1.62 11.51 -26.57
C GLY A 568 1.41 12.94 -26.05
N LYS A 569 0.47 13.15 -25.12
CA LYS A 569 0.12 14.50 -24.64
C LYS A 569 1.09 15.00 -23.57
N GLY A 570 1.01 16.31 -23.29
CA GLY A 570 1.71 16.95 -22.17
C GLY A 570 1.29 16.41 -20.80
N GLY A 571 2.09 16.74 -19.80
CA GLY A 571 1.91 16.28 -18.42
C GLY A 571 0.67 16.86 -17.75
N GLU A 572 0.21 16.16 -16.72
CA GLU A 572 -0.87 16.58 -15.85
C GLU A 572 -0.47 17.88 -15.11
N THR A 573 -1.41 18.82 -15.00
CA THR A 573 -1.18 20.04 -14.22
C THR A 573 -1.00 19.70 -12.75
N ASP A 574 0.15 20.11 -12.20
CA ASP A 574 0.51 19.99 -10.80
C ASP A 574 -0.04 21.15 -9.97
N ILE A 575 -0.79 20.84 -8.91
CA ILE A 575 -1.41 21.85 -8.04
C ILE A 575 -0.42 22.50 -7.07
N ASN A 576 0.77 21.93 -6.92
CA ASN A 576 1.75 22.38 -5.95
C ASN A 576 2.59 23.52 -6.55
N LEU A 577 2.60 24.66 -5.86
CA LEU A 577 3.31 25.84 -6.32
C LEU A 577 4.83 25.71 -6.12
N PRO A 578 5.65 26.25 -7.04
CA PRO A 578 7.08 26.39 -6.81
C PRO A 578 7.36 27.24 -5.57
N HIS A 579 8.43 26.91 -4.86
CA HIS A 579 8.90 27.68 -3.71
C HIS A 579 10.38 28.05 -3.87
N GLY A 580 10.80 29.08 -3.12
CA GLY A 580 12.20 29.47 -3.03
C GLY A 580 13.01 28.54 -2.12
N THR A 581 14.24 28.94 -1.85
CA THR A 581 15.12 28.29 -0.86
C THR A 581 15.33 29.23 0.32
N PHE A 582 15.26 28.72 1.55
CA PHE A 582 15.53 29.55 2.72
C PHE A 582 17.02 29.91 2.80
N THR A 583 17.34 31.03 3.43
CA THR A 583 18.74 31.40 3.68
C THR A 583 19.32 30.62 4.86
N ASP A 584 20.65 30.47 4.89
CA ASP A 584 21.37 29.88 6.03
C ASP A 584 21.11 30.62 7.36
N LYS A 585 20.72 31.91 7.28
CA LYS A 585 20.38 32.74 8.43
C LYS A 585 19.00 32.42 8.97
N GLU A 586 18.02 32.24 8.10
CA GLU A 586 16.65 31.85 8.49
C GLU A 586 16.63 30.47 9.16
N LEU A 587 17.47 29.55 8.70
CA LEU A 587 17.62 28.21 9.27
C LEU A 587 18.71 28.11 10.35
N ALA A 588 19.24 29.22 10.87
CA ALA A 588 20.27 29.16 11.90
C ALA A 588 19.77 28.48 13.18
N ILE A 589 20.55 27.52 13.71
CA ILE A 589 20.27 26.92 15.01
C ILE A 589 20.64 27.95 16.08
N THR A 590 19.66 28.43 16.82
CA THR A 590 19.88 29.35 17.93
C THR A 590 20.48 28.59 19.12
N ARG A 591 21.23 29.30 19.97
CA ARG A 591 22.04 28.66 21.03
C ARG A 591 21.21 27.87 22.03
#